data_AF-A0A7L3PY60-F1
#
_entry.id   AF-A0A7L3PY60-F1
#
_cell.length_a   1.000
_cell.length_b   1.000
_cell.length_c   1.000
_cell.angle_alpha   90.00
_cell.angle_beta   90.00
_cell.angle_gamma   90.00
#
_symmetry.space_group_name_H-M   'P 1'
#
loop_
_entity.id
_entity.type
_entity.pdbx_description
1 polymer ?
#
loop_
_entity_poly.entity_id
_entity_poly.type
_entity_poly.pdbx_seq_one_letter_code
_entity_poly.pdbx_strand_id
1 'polypeptide(L)'
;GGGAYGAAKAGGTFDLLRFVRQPQVVARIVSAVFALIVFACLVGDGYINLPEDTRLFCVFNHNEDACRYGIGIGVLAFLACIFFFMVDAYFPQISNTTDRKYLVLADLGVSGLWTFLWFIGFCFLTNQWSWTRAEEVYIQADSARAAITFSFFSIFSW
;
A
#
# COMPACT_ATOMS: atom_id res chain seq x y z
N GLY A 1 -25.70 13.53 28.25
CA GLY A 1 -24.58 13.62 27.30
C GLY A 1 -24.27 12.24 26.78
N GLY A 2 -24.62 11.95 25.52
CA GLY A 2 -24.35 10.67 24.87
C GLY A 2 -22.93 10.67 24.31
N GLY A 3 -22.10 9.73 24.77
CA GLY A 3 -20.71 9.61 24.32
C GLY A 3 -20.64 9.23 22.84
N ALA A 4 -19.79 9.94 22.09
CA ALA A 4 -19.54 9.81 20.66
C ALA A 4 -18.89 8.48 20.21
N TYR A 5 -18.80 7.51 21.12
CA TYR A 5 -18.20 6.21 20.89
C TYR A 5 -19.21 5.14 21.31
N GLY A 6 -20.25 4.97 20.48
CA GLY A 6 -21.30 3.98 20.70
C GLY A 6 -20.70 2.60 20.96
N ALA A 7 -20.72 2.18 22.23
CA ALA A 7 -20.28 0.86 22.63
C ALA A 7 -21.28 -0.16 22.07
N ALA A 8 -20.87 -0.92 21.05
CA ALA A 8 -21.55 -2.16 20.72
C ALA A 8 -21.23 -3.17 21.84
N LYS A 9 -22.27 -3.73 22.46
CA LYS A 9 -22.16 -4.75 23.52
C LYS A 9 -21.27 -5.90 23.07
N ALA A 10 -20.31 -6.27 23.93
CA ALA A 10 -19.63 -7.55 23.85
C ALA A 10 -20.66 -8.68 24.01
N GLY A 11 -20.75 -9.57 23.02
CA GLY A 11 -21.61 -10.77 23.07
C GLY A 11 -22.34 -11.17 21.77
N GLY A 12 -22.23 -10.41 20.67
CA GLY A 12 -22.79 -10.81 19.37
C GLY A 12 -21.85 -11.69 18.55
N THR A 13 -22.39 -12.66 17.80
CA THR A 13 -21.66 -13.40 16.75
C THR A 13 -20.95 -12.41 15.83
N PHE A 14 -19.67 -12.68 15.50
CA PHE A 14 -18.90 -11.81 14.60
C PHE A 14 -19.64 -11.67 13.26
N ASP A 15 -20.24 -10.51 13.02
CA ASP A 15 -20.95 -10.21 11.79
C ASP A 15 -19.93 -9.66 10.77
N LEU A 16 -19.34 -10.60 10.02
CA LEU A 16 -18.35 -10.32 8.97
C LEU A 16 -18.86 -9.26 7.99
N LEU A 17 -20.16 -9.29 7.64
CA LEU A 17 -20.74 -8.37 6.69
C LEU A 17 -20.75 -6.94 7.25
N ARG A 18 -21.09 -6.78 8.53
CA ARG A 18 -21.08 -5.47 9.21
C ARG A 18 -19.67 -4.95 9.44
N PHE A 19 -18.70 -5.83 9.67
CA PHE A 19 -17.28 -5.48 9.82
C PHE A 19 -16.69 -4.98 8.49
N VAL A 20 -16.88 -5.73 7.40
CA VAL A 20 -16.38 -5.37 6.05
C VAL A 20 -17.05 -4.10 5.51
N ARG A 21 -18.26 -3.76 5.98
CA ARG A 21 -18.95 -2.52 5.58
C ARG A 21 -18.42 -1.26 6.28
N GLN A 22 -17.51 -1.39 7.26
CA GLN A 22 -16.92 -0.22 7.90
C GLN A 22 -16.00 0.49 6.90
N PRO A 23 -16.16 1.81 6.70
CA PRO A 23 -15.41 2.55 5.67
C PRO A 23 -13.89 2.44 5.87
N GLN A 24 -13.44 2.43 7.12
CA GLN A 24 -12.03 2.21 7.49
C GLN A 24 -11.48 0.86 7.01
N VAL A 25 -12.27 -0.22 7.17
CA VAL A 25 -11.88 -1.58 6.76
C VAL A 25 -11.84 -1.68 5.23
N VAL A 26 -12.81 -1.06 4.54
CA VAL A 26 -12.81 -1.00 3.07
C VAL A 26 -11.58 -0.24 2.56
N ALA A 27 -11.30 0.95 3.10
CA ALA A 27 -10.12 1.74 2.73
C ALA A 27 -8.84 0.93 2.94
N ARG A 28 -8.74 0.20 4.07
CA ARG A 28 -7.61 -0.67 4.38
C ARG A 28 -7.42 -1.81 3.39
N ILE A 29 -8.51 -2.48 3.00
CA ILE A 29 -8.48 -3.54 1.99
C ILE A 29 -8.02 -2.98 0.63
N VAL A 30 -8.56 -1.82 0.23
CA VAL A 30 -8.17 -1.15 -1.01
C VAL A 30 -6.68 -0.78 -0.99
N SER A 31 -6.20 -0.15 0.09
CA SER A 31 -4.79 0.17 0.29
C SER A 31 -3.88 -1.05 0.26
N ALA A 32 -4.30 -2.17 0.86
CA ALA A 32 -3.57 -3.42 0.84
C ALA A 32 -3.48 -3.99 -0.59
N VAL A 33 -4.58 -3.96 -1.34
CA VAL A 33 -4.62 -4.44 -2.73
C VAL A 33 -3.72 -3.58 -3.62
N PHE A 34 -3.77 -2.25 -3.50
CA PHE A 34 -2.90 -1.37 -4.30
C PHE A 34 -1.43 -1.59 -3.97
N ALA A 35 -1.08 -1.66 -2.68
CA ALA A 35 0.29 -1.97 -2.25
C ALA A 35 0.78 -3.33 -2.80
N LEU A 36 -0.08 -4.35 -2.73
CA LEU A 36 0.19 -5.68 -3.27
C LEU A 36 0.47 -5.63 -4.77
N ILE A 37 -0.36 -4.93 -5.54
CA ILE A 37 -0.15 -4.79 -6.98
C ILE A 37 1.20 -4.13 -7.26
N VAL A 38 1.54 -3.04 -6.58
CA VAL A 38 2.82 -2.33 -6.79
C VAL A 38 4.00 -3.26 -6.54
N PHE A 39 4.12 -3.88 -5.36
CA PHE A 39 5.30 -4.71 -5.10
C PHE A 39 5.31 -5.99 -5.93
N ALA A 40 4.16 -6.59 -6.22
CA ALA A 40 4.09 -7.81 -7.03
C ALA A 40 4.54 -7.55 -8.47
N CYS A 41 4.09 -6.45 -9.09
CA CYS A 41 4.54 -6.04 -10.42
C CYS A 41 6.06 -5.81 -10.46
N LEU A 42 6.62 -5.19 -9.42
CA LEU A 42 8.06 -4.89 -9.37
C LEU A 42 8.95 -6.09 -9.01
N VAL A 43 8.48 -6.99 -8.16
CA VAL A 43 9.20 -8.23 -7.85
C VAL A 43 9.16 -9.21 -9.03
N GLY A 44 8.01 -9.31 -9.70
CA GLY A 44 7.83 -10.21 -10.84
C GLY A 44 8.53 -9.71 -12.10
N ASP A 45 8.21 -8.48 -12.52
CA ASP A 45 8.59 -7.94 -13.83
C ASP A 45 9.38 -6.63 -13.75
N GLY A 46 9.74 -6.17 -12.54
CA GLY A 46 10.49 -4.92 -12.37
C GLY A 46 11.95 -5.01 -12.82
N TYR A 47 12.44 -6.21 -13.13
CA TYR A 47 13.83 -6.46 -13.51
C TYR A 47 13.92 -7.12 -14.88
N ILE A 48 14.71 -6.51 -15.77
CA ILE A 48 14.87 -6.92 -17.17
C ILE A 48 16.33 -7.21 -17.48
N ASN A 49 16.58 -8.14 -18.42
CA ASN A 49 17.92 -8.38 -18.97
C ASN A 49 17.99 -7.78 -20.38
N LEU A 50 19.14 -7.20 -20.75
CA LEU A 50 19.38 -6.82 -22.14
C LEU A 50 19.66 -8.07 -22.98
N PRO A 51 19.37 -8.07 -24.29
CA PRO A 51 19.64 -9.22 -25.16
C PRO A 51 21.11 -9.66 -25.17
N GLU A 52 22.02 -8.72 -24.92
CA GLU A 52 23.48 -8.93 -24.97
C GLU A 52 24.13 -9.10 -23.58
N ASP A 53 23.38 -8.92 -22.47
CA ASP A 53 23.92 -9.02 -21.12
C ASP A 53 22.99 -9.86 -20.22
N THR A 54 23.58 -10.77 -19.45
CA THR A 54 22.88 -11.61 -18.46
C THR A 54 22.54 -10.90 -17.15
N ARG A 55 22.94 -9.63 -17.00
CA ARG A 55 22.64 -8.82 -15.82
C ARG A 55 21.21 -8.30 -15.86
N LEU A 56 20.52 -8.47 -14.73
CA LEU A 56 19.21 -7.86 -14.51
C LEU A 56 19.40 -6.40 -14.10
N PHE A 57 18.61 -5.53 -14.70
CA PHE A 57 18.50 -4.12 -14.37
C PHE A 57 17.06 -3.76 -14.05
N CYS A 58 16.88 -2.82 -13.13
CA CYS A 58 15.57 -2.24 -12.88
C CYS A 58 14.98 -1.63 -14.16
N VAL A 59 13.70 -1.92 -14.41
CA VAL A 59 12.91 -1.46 -15.55
C VAL A 59 12.82 0.07 -15.65
N PHE A 60 12.99 0.77 -14.53
CA PHE A 60 12.99 2.22 -14.46
C PHE A 60 14.40 2.78 -14.70
N ASN A 61 14.73 3.07 -15.96
CA ASN A 61 15.98 3.73 -16.36
C ASN A 61 17.25 3.09 -15.77
N HIS A 62 17.26 1.75 -15.62
CA HIS A 62 18.33 0.98 -14.99
C HIS A 62 18.72 1.45 -13.59
N ASN A 63 17.81 2.16 -12.91
CA ASN A 63 18.03 2.69 -11.58
C ASN A 63 17.51 1.72 -10.53
N GLU A 64 18.42 0.95 -9.94
CA GLU A 64 18.12 -0.02 -8.89
C GLU A 64 17.36 0.57 -7.70
N ASP A 65 17.59 1.83 -7.37
CA ASP A 65 16.92 2.49 -6.25
C ASP A 65 15.43 2.69 -6.53
N ALA A 66 15.01 2.81 -7.79
CA ALA A 66 13.60 2.94 -8.16
C ALA A 66 12.80 1.67 -7.87
N CYS A 67 13.28 0.52 -8.35
CA CYS A 67 12.62 -0.76 -8.09
C CYS A 67 12.68 -1.10 -6.59
N ARG A 68 13.83 -0.92 -5.94
CA ARG A 68 13.99 -1.15 -4.50
C ARG A 68 13.06 -0.27 -3.67
N TYR A 69 12.92 1.00 -4.02
CA TYR A 69 12.00 1.91 -3.37
C TYR A 69 10.55 1.41 -3.48
N GLY A 70 10.08 1.13 -4.70
CA GLY A 70 8.70 0.69 -4.93
C GLY A 70 8.38 -0.63 -4.25
N ILE A 71 9.29 -1.60 -4.31
CA ILE A 71 9.15 -2.90 -3.62
C ILE A 71 9.12 -2.69 -2.10
N GLY A 72 10.06 -1.92 -1.55
CA GLY A 72 10.16 -1.68 -0.12
C GLY A 72 8.92 -1.00 0.45
N ILE A 73 8.49 0.11 -0.17
CA ILE A 73 7.28 0.83 0.24
C ILE A 73 6.04 -0.05 0.10
N GLY A 74 5.90 -0.80 -1.00
CA GLY A 74 4.76 -1.68 -1.23
C GLY A 74 4.67 -2.82 -0.21
N VAL A 75 5.78 -3.50 0.11
CA VAL A 75 5.79 -4.57 1.11
C VAL A 75 5.47 -4.03 2.51
N LEU A 76 6.10 -2.93 2.91
CA LEU A 76 5.86 -2.34 4.23
C LEU A 76 4.42 -1.81 4.35
N ALA A 77 3.87 -1.21 3.29
CA ALA A 77 2.46 -0.82 3.20
C ALA A 77 1.52 -2.00 3.41
N PHE A 78 1.75 -3.10 2.68
CA PHE A 78 0.92 -4.29 2.77
C PHE A 78 0.94 -4.90 4.18
N LEU A 79 2.12 -5.00 4.81
CA LEU A 79 2.25 -5.48 6.19
C LEU A 79 1.57 -4.54 7.19
N ALA A 80 1.70 -3.22 7.02
CA ALA A 80 1.00 -2.25 7.85
C ALA A 80 -0.53 -2.37 7.71
N CYS A 81 -1.06 -2.57 6.50
CA CYS A 81 -2.48 -2.82 6.30
C CYS A 81 -2.94 -4.10 7.02
N ILE A 82 -2.18 -5.20 6.97
CA ILE A 82 -2.50 -6.44 7.70
C ILE A 82 -2.53 -6.18 9.20
N PHE A 83 -1.53 -5.49 9.74
CA PHE A 83 -1.46 -5.15 11.16
C PHE A 83 -2.68 -4.34 11.59
N PHE A 84 -2.98 -3.24 10.90
CA PHE A 84 -4.11 -2.38 11.25
C PHE A 84 -5.46 -3.05 11.00
N PHE A 85 -5.57 -3.95 10.03
CA PHE A 85 -6.77 -4.77 9.82
C PHE A 85 -7.01 -5.70 11.03
N MET A 86 -5.96 -6.30 11.58
CA MET A 86 -6.06 -7.09 12.81
C MET A 86 -6.46 -6.20 13.99
N VAL A 87 -5.88 -5.00 14.11
CA VAL A 87 -6.29 -4.02 15.12
C VAL A 87 -7.78 -3.70 15.02
N ASP A 88 -8.31 -3.47 13.81
CA ASP A 88 -9.74 -3.21 13.59
C ASP A 88 -10.62 -4.39 14.04
N ALA A 89 -10.18 -5.63 13.75
CA ALA A 89 -10.91 -6.83 14.13
C ALA A 89 -11.02 -7.01 15.66
N TYR A 90 -9.97 -6.62 16.39
CA TYR A 90 -9.95 -6.66 17.86
C TYR A 90 -10.46 -5.37 18.51
N PHE A 91 -10.60 -4.28 17.77
CA PHE A 91 -11.01 -2.96 18.28
C PHE A 91 -12.28 -2.99 19.14
N PRO A 92 -13.35 -3.76 18.81
CA PRO A 92 -14.55 -3.85 19.64
C PRO A 92 -14.29 -4.45 21.03
N GLN A 93 -13.26 -5.27 21.19
CA GLN A 93 -12.91 -5.97 22.44
C GLN A 93 -12.11 -5.08 23.41
N ILE A 94 -11.51 -3.98 22.92
CA ILE A 94 -10.71 -3.07 23.74
C ILE A 94 -11.64 -2.25 24.62
N SER A 95 -11.61 -2.40 25.94
CA SER A 95 -12.47 -1.63 26.86
C SER A 95 -11.92 -0.24 27.21
N ASN A 96 -10.60 -0.04 27.10
CA ASN A 96 -9.93 1.19 27.48
C ASN A 96 -10.04 2.26 26.38
N THR A 97 -10.64 3.40 26.72
CA THR A 97 -10.81 4.55 25.80
C THR A 97 -9.49 5.21 25.43
N THR A 98 -8.49 5.14 26.32
CA THR A 98 -7.17 5.73 26.09
C THR A 98 -6.42 4.94 25.02
N ASP A 99 -6.42 3.61 25.10
CA ASP A 99 -5.74 2.75 24.12
C ASP A 99 -6.37 2.90 22.73
N ARG A 100 -7.70 2.94 22.66
CA ARG A 100 -8.43 3.22 21.40
C ARG A 100 -7.99 4.53 20.76
N LYS A 101 -7.83 5.60 21.55
CA LYS A 101 -7.40 6.91 21.06
C LYS A 101 -5.98 6.85 20.49
N TYR A 102 -5.06 6.17 21.17
CA TYR A 102 -3.68 6.03 20.69
C TYR A 102 -3.60 5.20 19.42
N LEU A 103 -4.38 4.12 19.30
CA LEU A 103 -4.44 3.31 18.09
C LEU A 103 -4.94 4.11 16.88
N VAL A 104 -6.00 4.91 17.06
CA VAL A 104 -6.51 5.78 15.98
C VAL A 104 -5.49 6.86 15.60
N LEU A 105 -4.78 7.44 16.57
CA LEU A 105 -3.75 8.44 16.28
C LEU A 105 -2.54 7.83 15.56
N ALA A 106 -2.16 6.60 15.93
CA ALA A 106 -1.10 5.86 15.26
C ALA A 106 -1.49 5.50 13.83
N ASP A 107 -2.73 5.05 13.62
CA ASP A 107 -3.28 4.76 12.29
C ASP A 107 -3.28 6.01 11.40
N LEU A 108 -3.78 7.14 11.91
CA LEU A 108 -3.76 8.42 11.19
C LEU A 108 -2.34 8.87 10.84
N GLY A 109 -1.39 8.72 11.78
CA GLY A 109 0.01 9.08 11.57
C GLY A 109 0.70 8.20 10.52
N VAL A 110 0.46 6.89 10.57
CA VAL A 110 0.98 5.95 9.57
C VAL A 110 0.34 6.21 8.20
N SER A 111 -0.97 6.45 8.15
CA SER A 111 -1.67 6.87 6.94
C SER A 111 -1.03 8.09 6.30
N GLY A 112 -0.90 9.19 7.03
CA GLY A 112 -0.29 10.41 6.49
C GLY A 112 1.15 10.22 6.01
N LEU A 113 1.95 9.41 6.72
CA LEU A 113 3.30 9.07 6.30
C LEU A 113 3.28 8.25 5.00
N TRP A 114 2.40 7.26 4.88
CA TRP A 114 2.30 6.44 3.69
C TRP A 114 1.77 7.20 2.49
N THR A 115 0.78 8.08 2.66
CA THR A 115 0.31 9.00 1.62
C THR A 115 1.48 9.81 1.04
N PHE A 116 2.33 10.36 1.92
CA PHE A 116 3.50 11.13 1.49
C PHE A 116 4.55 10.28 0.76
N LEU A 117 4.82 9.07 1.26
CA LEU A 117 5.74 8.14 0.60
C LEU A 117 5.19 7.67 -0.75
N TRP A 118 3.90 7.37 -0.86
CA TRP A 118 3.28 7.05 -2.15
C TRP A 118 3.36 8.20 -3.15
N PHE A 119 3.20 9.44 -2.69
CA PHE A 119 3.38 10.61 -3.55
C PHE A 119 4.83 10.74 -4.05
N ILE A 120 5.83 10.58 -3.17
CA ILE A 120 7.24 10.56 -3.58
C ILE A 120 7.50 9.42 -4.55
N GLY A 121 7.02 8.22 -4.25
CA GLY A 121 7.15 7.04 -5.10
C GLY A 121 6.57 7.24 -6.48
N PHE A 122 5.34 7.76 -6.57
CA PHE A 122 4.71 8.10 -7.84
C PHE A 122 5.56 9.07 -8.66
N CYS A 123 5.99 10.19 -8.05
CA CYS A 123 6.83 11.18 -8.72
C CYS A 123 8.17 10.58 -9.18
N PHE A 124 8.82 9.80 -8.31
CA PHE A 124 10.12 9.22 -8.58
C PHE A 124 10.07 8.16 -9.69
N LEU A 125 9.13 7.21 -9.60
CA LEU A 125 8.94 6.16 -10.61
C LEU A 125 8.54 6.76 -11.96
N THR A 126 7.64 7.75 -11.97
CA THR A 126 7.24 8.45 -13.20
C THR A 126 8.42 9.19 -13.83
N ASN A 127 9.25 9.84 -13.02
CA ASN A 127 10.44 10.52 -13.52
C ASN A 127 11.46 9.53 -14.10
N GLN A 128 11.70 8.38 -13.47
CA GLN A 128 12.59 7.39 -14.05
C GLN A 128 11.98 6.75 -15.31
N TRP A 129 10.67 6.53 -15.32
CA TRP A 129 9.96 6.01 -16.48
C TRP A 129 10.04 6.92 -17.71
N SER A 130 10.01 8.25 -17.54
CA SER A 130 10.10 9.18 -18.67
C SER A 130 11.47 9.18 -19.36
N TRP A 131 12.51 8.68 -18.69
CA TRP A 131 13.86 8.52 -19.25
C TRP A 131 14.13 7.09 -19.76
N THR A 132 13.19 6.17 -19.52
CA THR A 132 13.33 4.76 -19.92
C THR A 132 13.13 4.60 -21.42
N ARG A 133 14.01 3.85 -22.08
CA ARG A 133 13.95 3.62 -23.53
C ARG A 133 12.91 2.55 -23.86
N ALA A 134 11.92 2.89 -24.69
CA ALA A 134 10.81 1.99 -25.02
C ALA A 134 11.26 0.67 -25.70
N GLU A 135 12.38 0.69 -26.42
CA GLU A 135 12.96 -0.47 -27.12
C GLU A 135 13.42 -1.57 -26.14
N GLU A 136 13.77 -1.20 -24.91
CA GLU A 136 14.31 -2.11 -23.90
C GLU A 136 13.20 -2.78 -23.06
N VAL A 137 11.94 -2.29 -23.14
CA VAL A 137 10.90 -2.61 -22.15
C VAL A 137 9.57 -3.07 -22.77
N TYR A 138 9.60 -3.61 -23.99
CA TYR A 138 8.37 -3.92 -24.72
C TYR A 138 7.41 -4.89 -23.99
N ILE A 139 7.94 -5.86 -23.24
CA ILE A 139 7.14 -6.88 -22.54
C ILE A 139 6.73 -6.40 -21.14
N GLN A 140 7.62 -5.70 -20.44
CA GLN A 140 7.45 -5.32 -19.02
C GLN A 140 6.84 -3.93 -18.81
N ALA A 141 6.58 -3.19 -19.90
CA ALA A 141 6.03 -1.84 -19.82
C ALA A 141 4.68 -1.79 -19.08
N ASP A 142 3.85 -2.82 -19.22
CA ASP A 142 2.54 -2.87 -18.57
C ASP A 142 2.67 -2.99 -17.04
N SER A 143 3.58 -3.85 -16.56
CA SER A 143 3.85 -4.02 -15.12
C SER A 143 4.46 -2.75 -14.51
N ALA A 144 5.38 -2.08 -15.21
CA ALA A 144 5.95 -0.80 -14.76
C ALA A 144 4.88 0.31 -14.69
N ARG A 145 4.02 0.42 -15.70
CA ARG A 145 2.90 1.37 -15.72
C ARG A 145 1.85 1.08 -14.65
N ALA A 146 1.56 -0.19 -14.40
CA ALA A 146 0.71 -0.61 -13.30
C ALA A 146 1.29 -0.16 -11.96
N ALA A 147 2.58 -0.42 -11.71
CA ALA A 147 3.25 0.02 -10.48
C ALA A 147 3.17 1.55 -10.28
N ILE A 148 3.37 2.34 -11.34
CA ILE A 148 3.18 3.81 -11.28
C ILE A 148 1.73 4.19 -10.95
N THR A 149 0.78 3.60 -11.68
CA THR A 149 -0.65 3.94 -11.57
C THR A 149 -1.19 3.60 -10.18
N PHE A 150 -0.86 2.42 -9.66
CA PHE A 150 -1.29 2.00 -8.32
C PHE A 150 -0.52 2.72 -7.21
N SER A 151 0.69 3.21 -7.47
CA SER A 151 1.37 4.15 -6.55
C SER A 151 0.60 5.46 -6.45
N PHE A 152 0.10 6.01 -7.56
CA PHE A 152 -0.76 7.20 -7.56
C PHE A 152 -2.08 6.98 -6.82
N PHE A 153 -2.79 5.87 -7.09
CA PHE A 153 -4.04 5.58 -6.40
C PHE A 153 -3.86 5.35 -4.90
N SER A 154 -2.71 4.81 -4.48
CA SER A 154 -2.38 4.63 -3.07
C SER A 154 -2.26 5.93 -2.28
N ILE A 155 -2.06 7.08 -2.95
CA ILE A 155 -2.07 8.40 -2.30
C ILE A 155 -3.45 8.69 -1.69
N PHE A 156 -4.53 8.27 -2.35
CA PHE A 156 -5.89 8.58 -1.92
C PHE A 156 -6.50 7.51 -1.02
N SER A 157 -5.95 6.30 -1.03
CA SER A 157 -6.49 5.19 -0.24
C SER A 157 -5.94 5.13 1.19
N TRP A 158 -4.77 5.70 1.43
CA TRP A 158 -4.12 5.84 2.73
C TRP A 158 -4.52 7.15 3.42
#